data_AF-A0A7W9EM44-F1
#
_entry.id   AF-A0A7W9EM44-F1
#
_cell.length_a   1.000
_cell.length_b   1.000
_cell.length_c   1.000
_cell.angle_alpha   90.00
_cell.angle_beta   90.00
_cell.angle_gamma   90.00
#
_symmetry.space_group_name_H-M   'P 1'
#
loop_
_entity.id
_entity.type
_entity.pdbx_description
1 polymer ?
#
loop_
_entity_poly.entity_id
_entity_poly.type
_entity_poly.pdbx_seq_one_letter_code
_entity_poly.pdbx_strand_id
1 'polypeptide(L)'
;MAGRKRENDPDRFIVLRDGRYQYRRRVPTKLLHLDKRTPQIRISPKTSDLAKARALRDVYERADSELWAALIMDSPIRGRSTRKR
;
A
#
# COMPACT_ATOMS: atom_id res chain seq x y z
N MET A 1 4.59 22.06 -6.99
CA MET A 1 5.39 21.60 -5.83
C MET A 1 4.66 20.43 -5.17
N ALA A 2 5.14 19.19 -5.33
CA ALA A 2 4.49 18.00 -4.76
C ALA A 2 5.02 17.75 -3.34
N GLY A 3 4.21 18.09 -2.33
CA GLY A 3 4.55 17.89 -0.92
C GLY A 3 4.87 16.42 -0.64
N ARG A 4 6.07 16.17 -0.10
CA ARG A 4 6.47 14.87 0.44
C ARG A 4 5.52 14.57 1.60
N LYS A 5 4.55 13.68 1.38
CA LYS A 5 3.63 13.22 2.44
C LYS A 5 4.49 12.62 3.55
N ARG A 6 4.31 13.09 4.79
CA ARG A 6 5.16 12.72 5.91
C ARG A 6 4.94 11.24 6.20
N GLU A 7 6.00 10.59 6.65
CA GLU A 7 6.01 9.15 6.91
C GLU A 7 5.17 8.80 8.16
N ASN A 8 4.71 9.82 8.90
CA ASN A 8 3.99 9.67 10.17
C ASN A 8 2.59 10.32 10.16
N ASP A 9 1.96 10.46 8.99
CA ASP A 9 0.57 10.91 8.94
C ASP A 9 -0.38 9.79 9.45
N PRO A 10 -1.22 10.02 10.47
CA PRO A 10 -2.22 9.04 10.91
C PRO A 10 -3.28 8.76 9.83
N ASP A 11 -3.44 9.67 8.88
CA ASP A 11 -4.29 9.54 7.70
C ASP A 11 -3.50 9.05 6.46
N ARG A 12 -2.31 8.48 6.69
CA ARG A 12 -1.49 7.87 5.64
C ARG A 12 -2.29 6.73 5.00
N PHE A 13 -2.42 6.82 3.68
CA PHE A 13 -3.22 5.94 2.82
C PHE A 13 -4.75 6.09 2.93
N ILE A 14 -5.29 7.02 3.71
CA ILE A 14 -6.74 7.33 3.72
C ILE A 14 -6.96 8.67 3.03
N VAL A 15 -7.91 8.71 2.10
CA VAL A 15 -8.28 9.94 1.37
C VAL A 15 -9.79 10.10 1.42
N LEU A 16 -10.26 11.23 1.96
CA LEU A 16 -11.66 11.62 1.85
C LEU A 16 -11.95 12.11 0.43
N ARG A 17 -12.90 11.47 -0.24
CA ARG A 17 -13.38 11.84 -1.57
C ARG A 17 -14.88 11.70 -1.56
N ASP A 18 -15.58 12.79 -1.89
CA ASP A 18 -17.04 12.78 -2.03
C ASP A 18 -17.76 12.35 -0.73
N GLY A 19 -17.25 12.81 0.43
CA GLY A 19 -17.79 12.43 1.74
C GLY A 19 -17.53 10.97 2.15
N ARG A 20 -16.73 10.21 1.39
CA ARG A 20 -16.36 8.82 1.69
C ARG A 20 -14.85 8.66 1.78
N TYR A 21 -14.41 7.84 2.73
CA TYR A 21 -13.00 7.51 2.87
C TYR A 21 -12.62 6.45 1.83
N GLN A 22 -11.45 6.65 1.21
CA GLN A 22 -10.83 5.75 0.26
C GLN A 22 -9.44 5.36 0.74
N TYR A 23 -9.17 4.07 0.76
CA TYR A 23 -7.85 3.51 1.00
C TYR A 23 -7.03 3.54 -0.29
N ARG A 24 -5.85 4.15 -0.24
CA ARG A 24 -4.93 4.30 -1.37
C ARG A 24 -3.52 3.93 -0.95
N ARG A 25 -3.08 2.72 -1.31
CA ARG A 25 -1.71 2.24 -1.06
C ARG A 25 -0.95 2.10 -2.39
N ARG A 26 0.32 2.48 -2.41
CA ARG A 26 1.21 2.22 -3.55
C ARG A 26 1.80 0.83 -3.40
N VAL A 27 1.77 0.06 -4.48
CA VAL A 27 2.47 -1.22 -4.56
C VAL A 27 3.98 -0.94 -4.68
N PRO A 28 4.85 -1.62 -3.92
CA PRO A 28 6.30 -1.51 -4.06
C PRO A 28 6.75 -1.84 -5.48
N THR A 29 7.76 -1.14 -5.99
CA THR A 29 8.27 -1.33 -7.36
C THR A 29 8.67 -2.78 -7.65
N LYS A 30 9.17 -3.49 -6.64
CA LYS A 30 9.57 -4.90 -6.71
C LYS A 30 8.40 -5.84 -7.02
N LEU A 31 7.18 -5.43 -6.66
CA LEU A 31 5.94 -6.21 -6.82
C LEU A 31 5.08 -5.70 -7.99
N LEU A 32 5.54 -4.68 -8.73
CA LEU A 32 4.79 -4.10 -9.85
C LEU A 32 4.43 -5.13 -10.94
N HIS A 33 5.29 -6.12 -11.15
CA HIS A 33 5.07 -7.15 -12.17
C HIS A 33 4.36 -8.41 -11.63
N LEU A 34 4.22 -8.52 -10.31
CA LEU A 34 3.63 -9.70 -9.65
C LEU A 34 2.17 -9.46 -9.28
N ASP A 35 1.83 -8.22 -8.89
CA ASP A 35 0.48 -7.87 -8.49
C ASP A 35 -0.28 -7.16 -9.62
N LYS A 36 -1.51 -7.61 -9.89
CA LYS A 36 -2.38 -7.01 -10.93
C LYS A 36 -3.05 -5.71 -10.48
N ARG A 37 -2.96 -5.33 -9.20
CA ARG A 37 -3.53 -4.09 -8.63
C ARG A 37 -2.55 -2.91 -8.73
N THR A 38 -1.49 -3.11 -9.50
CA THR A 38 -0.46 -2.12 -9.80
C THR A 38 -1.00 -1.09 -10.79
N PRO A 39 -0.54 0.18 -10.73
CA PRO A 39 0.50 0.73 -9.85
C PRO A 39 0.00 1.27 -8.49
N GLN A 40 -1.32 1.32 -8.25
CA GLN A 40 -1.90 1.85 -7.02
C GLN A 40 -3.17 1.09 -6.64
N ILE A 41 -3.16 0.52 -5.43
CA ILE A 41 -4.35 -0.08 -4.81
C ILE A 41 -5.30 1.06 -4.42
N ARG A 42 -6.53 1.00 -4.94
CA ARG A 42 -7.62 1.89 -4.60
C ARG A 42 -8.78 1.05 -4.09
N ILE A 43 -9.01 1.07 -2.79
CA ILE A 43 -10.14 0.38 -2.17
C ILE A 43 -11.02 1.45 -1.56
N SER A 44 -12.30 1.45 -1.93
CA SER A 44 -13.27 2.34 -1.31
C SER A 44 -13.97 1.55 -0.20
N PRO A 45 -13.63 1.75 1.10
CA PRO A 45 -14.35 1.14 2.21
C PRO A 45 -15.81 1.60 2.33
N LYS A 46 -16.32 2.46 1.41
CA LYS A 46 -17.70 3.00 1.36
C LYS A 46 -18.19 3.52 2.72
N THR A 47 -17.27 3.96 3.56
CA THR A 47 -17.55 4.48 4.89
C THR A 47 -17.25 5.96 4.93
N SER A 48 -18.14 6.70 5.58
CA SER A 48 -17.98 8.13 5.90
C SER A 48 -17.48 8.33 7.32
N ASP A 49 -17.26 7.25 8.07
CA ASP A 49 -16.75 7.28 9.43
C ASP A 49 -15.23 7.04 9.46
N LEU A 50 -14.51 7.96 10.10
CA LEU A 50 -13.04 7.95 10.15
C LEU A 50 -12.51 6.77 10.99
N ALA A 51 -13.17 6.42 12.08
CA ALA A 51 -12.74 5.32 12.95
C ALA A 51 -12.88 3.97 12.22
N LYS A 52 -14.00 3.75 11.52
CA LYS A 52 -14.19 2.59 10.64
C LYS A 52 -13.20 2.58 9.49
N ALA A 53 -12.91 3.73 8.88
CA ALA A 53 -11.92 3.82 7.81
C ALA A 53 -10.52 3.42 8.29
N ARG A 54 -10.15 3.80 9.52
CA ARG A 54 -8.88 3.41 10.16
C ARG A 54 -8.84 1.91 10.47
N ALA A 55 -9.90 1.35 11.05
CA ALA A 55 -9.97 -0.10 11.31
C ALA A 55 -9.85 -0.92 10.01
N LEU A 56 -10.57 -0.52 8.95
CA LEU A 56 -10.48 -1.17 7.65
C LEU A 56 -9.09 -0.98 7.01
N ARG A 57 -8.47 0.18 7.18
CA ARG A 57 -7.08 0.44 6.74
C ARG A 57 -6.12 -0.55 7.39
N ASP A 58 -6.20 -0.77 8.70
CA ASP A 58 -5.33 -1.75 9.40
C ASP A 58 -5.51 -3.16 8.84
N VAL A 59 -6.75 -3.58 8.58
CA VAL A 59 -7.04 -4.89 7.97
C VAL A 59 -6.45 -5.00 6.56
N TYR A 60 -6.68 -3.99 5.70
CA TYR A 60 -6.14 -3.99 4.34
C TYR A 60 -4.62 -3.92 4.33
N GLU A 61 -4.03 -3.10 5.20
CA GLU A 61 -2.59 -2.94 5.28
C GLU A 61 -1.93 -4.24 5.73
N ARG A 62 -2.46 -4.89 6.76
CA ARG A 62 -2.00 -6.20 7.22
C ARG A 62 -2.12 -7.25 6.12
N ALA A 63 -3.29 -7.38 5.49
CA ALA A 63 -3.51 -8.36 4.42
C ALA A 63 -2.61 -8.13 3.19
N ASP A 64 -2.47 -6.87 2.75
CA ASP A 64 -1.55 -6.52 1.66
C ASP A 64 -0.09 -6.74 2.08
N SER A 65 0.29 -6.41 3.33
CA SER A 65 1.65 -6.64 3.85
C SER A 65 1.99 -8.13 3.91
N GLU A 66 1.04 -8.98 4.34
CA GLU A 66 1.18 -10.45 4.34
C GLU A 66 1.25 -11.01 2.91
N LEU A 67 0.37 -10.56 2.02
CA LEU A 67 0.41 -10.94 0.59
C LEU A 67 1.75 -10.58 -0.04
N TRP A 68 2.22 -9.36 0.20
CA TRP A 68 3.48 -8.88 -0.35
C TRP A 68 4.68 -9.59 0.25
N ALA A 69 4.66 -9.89 1.56
CA ALA A 69 5.69 -10.71 2.18
C ALA A 69 5.76 -12.09 1.53
N ALA A 70 4.61 -12.75 1.32
CA ALA A 70 4.54 -14.03 0.63
C ALA A 70 5.04 -13.93 -0.82
N LEU A 71 4.64 -12.91 -1.58
CA LEU A 71 5.12 -12.69 -2.95
C LEU A 71 6.63 -12.41 -3.02
N ILE A 72 7.19 -11.72 -2.03
CA ILE A 72 8.64 -11.46 -1.95
C ILE A 72 9.40 -12.74 -1.56
N MET A 73 8.81 -13.60 -0.72
CA MET A 73 9.43 -14.87 -0.34
C MET A 73 9.38 -15.90 -1.49
N ASP A 74 8.25 -15.97 -2.20
CA ASP A 74 8.04 -16.88 -3.32
C ASP A 74 8.81 -16.44 -4.58
N SER A 75 8.89 -15.13 -4.83
CA SER A 75 9.76 -14.59 -5.86
C SER A 75 11.20 -14.58 -5.34
N PRO A 76 12.12 -15.44 -5.83
CA PRO A 76 13.52 -15.31 -5.48
C PRO A 76 13.95 -13.92 -5.97
N ILE A 77 14.09 -12.99 -5.02
CA ILE A 77 14.86 -11.77 -5.23
C ILE A 77 16.23 -12.27 -5.66
N ARG A 78 16.43 -12.35 -6.98
CA ARG A 78 17.72 -12.61 -7.59
C ARG A 78 18.54 -11.40 -7.24
N GLY A 79 19.15 -11.47 -6.05
CA GLY A 79 20.08 -10.49 -5.52
C GLY A 79 21.25 -10.48 -6.47
N ARG A 80 21.15 -9.69 -7.53
CA ARG A 80 22.31 -9.27 -8.30
C ARG A 80 23.00 -8.19 -7.46
N SER A 81 23.56 -8.63 -6.35
CA SER A 81 24.58 -7.89 -5.61
C SER A 81 25.81 -7.91 -6.50
N THR A 82 25.96 -6.91 -7.35
CA THR A 82 27.24 -6.59 -7.96
C THR A 82 28.20 -6.22 -6.82
N ARG A 83 28.96 -7.20 -6.33
CA ARG A 83 30.20 -6.92 -5.59
C ARG A 83 31.11 -6.15 -6.55
N LYS A 84 31.25 -4.84 -6.33
CA LYS A 84 32.33 -4.06 -6.92
C LYS A 84 33.61 -4.48 -6.20
N ARG A 85 34.61 -4.88 -6.99
CA ARG A 85 35.98 -5.18 -6.56
C ARG A 85 36.66 -3.98 -5.94
#